data_AF-A0A3N5XR31-F1
#
_entry.id   AF-A0A3N5XR31-F1
#
_cell.length_a   1.000
_cell.length_b   1.000
_cell.length_c   1.000
_cell.angle_alpha   90.00
_cell.angle_beta   90.00
_cell.angle_gamma   90.00
#
_symmetry.space_group_name_H-M   'P 1'
#
loop_
_entity.id
_entity.type
_entity.pdbx_description
1 polymer ?
#
loop_
_entity_poly.entity_id
_entity_poly.type
_entity_poly.pdbx_seq_one_letter_code
_entity_poly.pdbx_strand_id
1 'polypeptide(L)'
;MEVNETDLLALYKALNVLKLYLGQIVLVGGWVPVIYRKYGNIGSRHPSVRTTDIDIAVPRRIPDTELPSLDSLLVEAGYKVEIVGSYGGAVKYELATPPSEIEFITPEIGRSGQPSISVQNGLQAQALRYVNILLENTRQINIQEKKAAIKITGVVKVPSPAAFIFQKALTLPERRSKQAKDLYYIFDLIDST
;
A
#
# COMPACT_ATOMS: atom_id res chain seq x y z
N MET A 1 -11.75 16.04 1.46
CA MET A 1 -10.60 16.72 0.84
C MET A 1 -10.01 15.80 -0.20
N GLU A 2 -9.52 16.34 -1.31
CA GLU A 2 -8.86 15.57 -2.37
C GLU A 2 -7.37 15.35 -2.07
N VAL A 3 -6.76 14.40 -2.79
CA VAL A 3 -5.32 14.18 -2.76
C VAL A 3 -4.60 15.43 -3.26
N ASN A 4 -3.65 15.93 -2.48
CA ASN A 4 -2.87 17.12 -2.84
C ASN A 4 -1.46 16.76 -3.34
N GLU A 5 -0.69 17.79 -3.69
CA GLU A 5 0.67 17.65 -4.19
C GLU A 5 1.64 17.04 -3.16
N THR A 6 1.54 17.42 -1.89
CA THR A 6 2.36 16.86 -0.82
C THR A 6 2.10 15.38 -0.64
N ASP A 7 0.83 14.97 -0.68
CA ASP A 7 0.43 13.57 -0.59
C ASP A 7 1.05 12.75 -1.76
N LEU A 8 1.05 13.28 -2.98
CA LEU A 8 1.68 12.63 -4.14
C LEU A 8 3.21 12.55 -4.03
N LEU A 9 3.85 13.61 -3.53
CA LEU A 9 5.31 13.60 -3.30
C LEU A 9 5.71 12.55 -2.27
N ALA A 10 4.90 12.37 -1.22
CA ALA A 10 5.06 11.29 -0.25
C ALA A 10 5.00 9.91 -0.91
N LEU A 11 3.98 9.65 -1.74
CA LEU A 11 3.88 8.39 -2.48
C LEU A 11 5.09 8.17 -3.39
N TYR A 12 5.51 9.16 -4.18
CA TYR A 12 6.64 9.01 -5.09
C TYR A 12 7.96 8.79 -4.36
N LYS A 13 8.17 9.45 -3.21
CA LYS A 13 9.34 9.20 -2.38
C LYS A 13 9.35 7.75 -1.90
N ALA A 14 8.24 7.27 -1.34
CA ALA A 14 8.10 5.90 -0.87
C ALA A 14 8.36 4.89 -2.00
N LEU A 15 7.70 5.02 -3.15
CA LEU A 15 7.90 4.13 -4.29
C LEU A 15 9.34 4.14 -4.82
N ASN A 16 10.03 5.28 -4.76
CA ASN A 16 11.43 5.37 -5.14
C ASN A 16 12.37 4.69 -4.14
N VAL A 17 12.08 4.77 -2.84
CA VAL A 17 12.84 4.02 -1.81
C VAL A 17 12.62 2.50 -2.01
N LEU A 18 11.38 2.10 -2.28
CA LEU A 18 10.97 0.71 -2.47
C LEU A 18 11.29 0.15 -3.87
N LYS A 19 11.97 0.92 -4.74
CA LYS A 19 12.10 0.61 -6.17
C LYS A 19 12.65 -0.79 -6.48
N LEU A 20 13.57 -1.28 -5.65
CA LEU A 20 14.22 -2.60 -5.82
C LEU A 20 13.24 -3.76 -5.61
N TYR A 21 12.13 -3.51 -4.91
CA TYR A 21 11.13 -4.50 -4.53
C TYR A 21 9.80 -4.34 -5.25
N LEU A 22 9.63 -3.36 -6.16
CA LEU A 22 8.35 -3.13 -6.87
C LEU A 22 7.83 -4.36 -7.64
N GLY A 23 8.72 -5.26 -8.05
CA GLY A 23 8.35 -6.54 -8.66
C GLY A 23 7.82 -7.59 -7.68
N GLN A 24 8.01 -7.41 -6.38
CA GLN A 24 7.69 -8.38 -5.32
C GLN A 24 6.60 -7.90 -4.36
N ILE A 25 6.32 -6.59 -4.34
CA ILE A 25 5.32 -5.96 -3.47
C ILE A 25 4.15 -5.44 -4.28
N VAL A 26 3.03 -5.18 -3.62
CA VAL A 26 1.81 -4.62 -4.24
C VAL A 26 1.36 -3.40 -3.45
N LEU A 27 1.23 -2.25 -4.12
CA LEU A 27 0.61 -1.07 -3.53
C LEU A 27 -0.90 -1.30 -3.39
N VAL A 28 -1.42 -1.20 -2.17
CA VAL A 28 -2.83 -1.46 -1.85
C VAL A 28 -3.46 -0.24 -1.16
N GLY A 29 -4.66 -0.41 -0.61
CA GLY A 29 -5.29 0.64 0.19
C GLY A 29 -5.79 1.85 -0.61
N GLY A 30 -5.79 3.01 0.03
CA GLY A 30 -6.43 4.22 -0.51
C GLY A 30 -5.75 4.82 -1.74
N TRP A 31 -4.49 4.46 -2.00
CA TRP A 31 -3.73 4.93 -3.15
C TRP A 31 -4.10 4.22 -4.46
N VAL A 32 -4.72 3.04 -4.39
CA VAL A 32 -5.05 2.24 -5.58
C VAL A 32 -5.97 2.98 -6.56
N PRO A 33 -7.13 3.55 -6.14
CA PRO A 33 -7.98 4.33 -7.03
C PRO A 33 -7.28 5.56 -7.64
N VAL A 34 -6.36 6.18 -6.89
CA VAL A 34 -5.59 7.33 -7.37
C VAL A 34 -4.64 6.91 -8.49
N ILE A 35 -3.95 5.77 -8.33
CA ILE A 35 -3.07 5.21 -9.36
C ILE A 35 -3.85 4.77 -10.60
N TYR A 36 -5.02 4.17 -10.43
CA TYR A 36 -5.90 3.82 -11.55
C TYR A 36 -6.28 5.03 -12.40
N ARG A 37 -6.67 6.14 -11.76
CA ARG A 37 -7.05 7.38 -12.43
C ARG A 37 -5.86 8.05 -13.13
N LYS A 38 -4.71 8.11 -12.44
CA LYS A 38 -3.55 8.87 -12.96
C LYS A 38 -2.74 8.11 -14.01
N TYR A 39 -2.67 6.78 -13.91
CA TYR A 39 -1.77 5.95 -14.73
C TYR A 39 -2.41 4.69 -15.30
N GLY A 40 -3.57 4.27 -14.79
CA GLY A 40 -4.21 3.01 -15.16
C GLY A 40 -5.28 3.11 -16.25
N ASN A 41 -5.51 4.30 -16.80
CA ASN A 41 -6.57 4.59 -17.78
C ASN A 41 -7.96 4.19 -17.29
N ILE A 42 -8.21 4.28 -15.98
CA ILE A 42 -9.54 4.12 -15.38
C ILE A 42 -9.92 5.49 -14.83
N GLY A 43 -10.57 6.31 -15.66
CA GLY A 43 -11.05 7.62 -15.26
C GLY A 43 -12.18 7.52 -14.23
N SER A 44 -12.44 8.60 -13.50
CA SER A 44 -13.64 8.71 -12.66
C SER A 44 -14.15 10.14 -12.72
N ARG A 45 -15.49 10.29 -12.69
CA ARG A 45 -16.17 11.59 -12.56
C ARG A 45 -16.29 12.05 -11.11
N HIS A 46 -15.91 11.20 -10.15
CA HIS A 46 -16.05 11.47 -8.72
C HIS A 46 -14.72 11.94 -8.11
N PRO A 47 -14.74 12.79 -7.08
CA PRO A 47 -13.52 13.35 -6.47
C PRO A 47 -12.64 12.27 -5.82
N SER A 48 -11.31 12.44 -5.84
CA SER A 48 -10.43 11.47 -5.17
C SER A 48 -10.55 11.61 -3.65
N VAL A 49 -10.76 10.50 -2.94
CA VAL A 49 -10.70 10.54 -1.47
C VAL A 49 -9.24 10.67 -1.04
N ARG A 50 -8.92 11.74 -0.29
CA ARG A 50 -7.57 11.93 0.25
C ARG A 50 -7.09 10.70 1.03
N THR A 51 -5.85 10.34 0.80
CA THR A 51 -5.15 9.23 1.44
C THR A 51 -3.71 9.66 1.69
N THR A 52 -3.20 9.32 2.86
CA THR A 52 -1.84 9.68 3.32
C THR A 52 -1.04 8.42 3.62
N ASP A 53 -1.72 7.40 4.17
CA ASP A 53 -1.15 6.12 4.54
C ASP A 53 -0.86 5.30 3.27
N ILE A 54 0.34 4.75 3.19
CA ILE A 54 0.84 3.96 2.07
C ILE A 54 0.85 2.49 2.52
N ASP A 55 -0.21 1.78 2.17
CA ASP A 55 -0.35 0.36 2.46
C ASP A 55 0.37 -0.47 1.38
N ILE A 56 1.29 -1.35 1.79
CA ILE A 56 2.03 -2.25 0.90
C ILE A 56 1.73 -3.71 1.29
N ALA A 57 1.12 -4.46 0.37
CA ALA A 57 0.94 -5.89 0.54
C ALA A 57 2.21 -6.64 0.12
N VAL A 58 2.63 -7.59 0.96
CA VAL A 58 3.82 -8.43 0.76
C VAL A 58 3.51 -9.91 1.03
N PRO A 59 4.20 -10.85 0.36
CA PRO A 59 4.09 -12.26 0.70
C PRO A 59 4.52 -12.50 2.16
N ARG A 60 4.05 -13.60 2.76
CA ARG A 60 4.41 -13.96 4.15
C ARG A 60 5.90 -14.21 4.36
N ARG A 61 6.64 -14.41 3.27
CA ARG A 61 8.09 -14.45 3.24
C ARG A 61 8.56 -13.77 1.97
N ILE A 62 9.36 -12.72 2.12
CA ILE A 62 10.16 -12.15 1.06
C ILE A 62 11.48 -12.93 1.04
N PRO A 63 11.91 -13.48 -0.10
CA PRO A 63 13.15 -14.22 -0.16
C PRO A 63 14.33 -13.40 0.33
N ASP A 64 15.23 -14.05 1.08
CA ASP A 64 16.52 -13.48 1.40
C ASP A 64 17.32 -13.41 0.08
N THR A 65 17.78 -12.21 -0.26
CA THR A 65 18.56 -11.94 -1.47
C THR A 65 19.78 -11.10 -1.10
N GLU A 66 20.66 -10.82 -2.07
CA GLU A 66 21.76 -9.86 -1.87
C GLU A 66 21.27 -8.39 -1.80
N LEU A 67 19.98 -8.14 -2.04
CA LEU A 67 19.41 -6.80 -1.90
C LEU A 67 19.33 -6.40 -0.42
N PRO A 68 19.54 -5.10 -0.08
CA PRO A 68 19.24 -4.60 1.25
C PRO A 68 17.79 -4.90 1.63
N SER A 69 17.52 -5.16 2.91
CA SER A 69 16.15 -5.39 3.38
C SER A 69 15.29 -4.14 3.17
N LEU A 70 13.97 -4.32 3.04
CA LEU A 70 13.02 -3.21 2.97
C LEU A 70 13.12 -2.28 4.18
N ASP A 71 13.29 -2.86 5.38
CA ASP A 71 13.54 -2.11 6.61
C ASP A 71 14.78 -1.22 6.49
N SER A 72 15.91 -1.80 6.06
CA SER A 72 17.16 -1.06 5.87
C SER A 72 17.02 0.06 4.85
N LEU A 73 16.37 -0.19 3.71
CA LEU A 73 16.12 0.83 2.68
C LEU A 73 15.30 2.01 3.23
N LEU A 74 14.29 1.72 4.06
CA LEU A 74 13.44 2.74 4.66
C LEU A 74 14.21 3.56 5.72
N VAL A 75 14.94 2.88 6.60
CA VAL A 75 15.77 3.54 7.63
C VAL A 75 16.84 4.42 6.99
N GLU A 76 17.55 3.92 5.97
CA GLU A 76 18.54 4.70 5.21
C GLU A 76 17.92 5.93 4.51
N ALA A 77 16.67 5.83 4.08
CA ALA A 77 15.91 6.94 3.51
C ALA A 77 15.35 7.93 4.55
N GLY A 78 15.60 7.69 5.84
CA GLY A 78 15.21 8.55 6.96
C GLY A 78 13.84 8.25 7.56
N TYR A 79 13.23 7.11 7.22
CA TYR A 79 12.02 6.66 7.91
C TYR A 79 12.36 6.17 9.32
N LYS A 80 11.49 6.48 10.28
CA LYS A 80 11.55 5.98 11.66
C LYS A 80 10.55 4.87 11.84
N VAL A 81 10.97 3.82 12.54
CA VAL A 81 10.11 2.68 12.87
C VAL A 81 9.32 3.01 14.14
N GLU A 82 8.00 2.96 14.05
CA GLU A 82 7.07 3.12 15.17
C GLU A 82 6.28 1.82 15.33
N ILE A 83 6.18 1.32 16.57
CA ILE A 83 5.39 0.14 16.90
C ILE A 83 4.13 0.61 17.61
N VAL A 84 2.98 0.47 16.94
CA VAL A 84 1.70 0.99 17.44
C VAL A 84 0.80 -0.16 17.90
N GLY A 85 0.36 -0.08 19.16
CA GLY A 85 -0.54 -1.06 19.80
C GLY A 85 0.15 -1.97 20.81
N SER A 86 -0.63 -2.75 21.56
CA SER A 86 -0.12 -3.69 22.56
C SER A 86 0.21 -5.06 21.94
N TYR A 87 1.20 -5.79 22.50
CA TYR A 87 1.60 -7.15 22.11
C TYR A 87 2.03 -7.32 20.64
N GLY A 88 3.07 -6.59 20.22
CA GLY A 88 3.65 -6.73 18.87
C GLY A 88 2.79 -6.11 17.77
N GLY A 89 2.23 -4.92 18.04
CA GLY A 89 1.26 -4.22 17.20
C GLY A 89 1.70 -3.90 15.76
N ALA A 90 0.95 -3.03 15.09
CA ALA A 90 1.26 -2.65 13.71
C ALA A 90 2.61 -1.91 13.67
N VAL A 91 3.48 -2.31 12.76
CA VAL A 91 4.75 -1.62 12.51
C VAL A 91 4.54 -0.61 11.39
N LYS A 92 4.82 0.65 11.71
CA LYS A 92 4.71 1.79 10.80
C LYS A 92 6.10 2.37 10.53
N TYR A 93 6.30 2.82 9.30
CA TYR A 93 7.47 3.61 8.93
C TYR A 93 7.03 5.04 8.67
N GLU A 94 7.48 5.96 9.51
CA GLU A 94 7.10 7.37 9.44
C GLU A 94 8.25 8.23 8.94
N LEU A 95 7.92 9.18 8.07
CA LEU A 95 8.84 10.19 7.58
C LEU A 95 8.22 11.57 7.77
N ALA A 96 8.97 12.51 8.32
CA ALA A 96 8.49 13.85 8.59
C ALA A 96 8.33 14.71 7.33
N THR A 97 9.21 14.53 6.33
CA THR A 97 9.23 15.40 5.13
C THR A 97 9.54 14.64 3.83
N PRO A 98 8.61 14.63 2.86
CA PRO A 98 7.18 14.91 3.05
C PRO A 98 6.55 13.96 4.10
N PRO A 99 5.55 14.40 4.87
CA PRO A 99 4.85 13.55 5.82
C PRO A 99 4.30 12.29 5.13
N SER A 100 4.75 11.12 5.55
CA SER A 100 4.27 9.85 5.01
C SER A 100 4.37 8.74 6.04
N GLU A 101 3.42 7.83 5.97
CA GLU A 101 3.38 6.62 6.78
C GLU A 101 3.29 5.42 5.83
N ILE A 102 4.14 4.42 6.03
CA ILE A 102 4.12 3.17 5.26
C ILE A 102 3.81 2.03 6.22
N GLU A 103 2.81 1.23 5.85
CA GLU A 103 2.42 0.02 6.57
C GLU A 103 2.57 -1.20 5.65
N PHE A 104 3.14 -2.28 6.18
CA PHE A 104 3.23 -3.55 5.48
C PHE A 104 2.13 -4.49 5.96
N ILE A 105 1.42 -5.10 5.02
CA ILE A 105 0.39 -6.09 5.30
C ILE A 105 0.69 -7.40 4.57
N THR A 106 0.27 -8.51 5.16
CA THR A 106 0.51 -9.85 4.62
C THR A 106 -0.68 -10.76 4.90
N PRO A 107 -0.88 -11.87 4.15
CA PRO A 107 -2.02 -12.75 4.38
C PRO A 107 -2.02 -13.38 5.78
N GLU A 108 -3.16 -13.28 6.47
CA GLU A 108 -3.46 -14.09 7.64
C GLU A 108 -3.89 -15.51 7.20
N ILE A 109 -3.22 -16.54 7.71
CA ILE A 109 -3.48 -17.96 7.38
C ILE A 109 -3.88 -18.71 8.65
N GLY A 110 -4.88 -19.58 8.53
CA GLY A 110 -5.33 -20.44 9.62
C GLY A 110 -6.13 -19.69 10.68
N ARG A 111 -6.04 -20.15 11.94
CA ARG A 111 -6.69 -19.49 13.08
C ARG A 111 -6.00 -18.17 13.38
N SER A 112 -6.78 -17.17 13.79
CA SER A 112 -6.22 -15.88 14.19
C SER A 112 -5.27 -16.09 15.36
N GLY A 113 -4.06 -15.55 15.24
CA GLY A 113 -2.96 -15.92 16.12
C GLY A 113 -1.99 -14.78 16.38
N GLN A 114 -1.30 -14.31 15.33
CA GLN A 114 -0.28 -13.25 15.45
C GLN A 114 -0.71 -12.02 14.66
N PRO A 115 -0.82 -10.84 15.30
CA PRO A 115 -1.25 -9.61 14.62
C PRO A 115 -0.23 -9.14 13.58
N SER A 116 1.07 -9.38 13.84
CA SER A 116 2.19 -9.06 12.96
C SER A 116 3.12 -10.27 12.85
N ILE A 117 3.73 -10.46 11.68
CA ILE A 117 4.74 -11.51 11.45
C ILE A 117 5.98 -10.91 10.80
N SER A 118 7.15 -11.47 11.10
CA SER A 118 8.37 -11.14 10.34
C SER A 118 8.27 -11.78 8.95
N VAL A 119 8.35 -10.95 7.91
CA VAL A 119 8.29 -11.39 6.50
C VAL A 119 9.64 -11.23 5.80
N GLN A 120 10.55 -10.46 6.39
CA GLN A 120 11.95 -10.30 6.03
C GLN A 120 12.73 -9.91 7.29
N ASN A 121 14.05 -10.05 7.30
CA ASN A 121 14.88 -9.53 8.39
C ASN A 121 14.59 -8.02 8.62
N GLY A 122 14.36 -7.63 9.87
CA GLY A 122 13.99 -6.25 10.26
C GLY A 122 12.56 -5.83 9.90
N LEU A 123 11.86 -6.55 9.03
CA LEU A 123 10.54 -6.17 8.53
C LEU A 123 9.43 -7.01 9.13
N GLN A 124 8.50 -6.35 9.84
CA GLN A 124 7.24 -6.96 10.24
C GLN A 124 6.09 -6.45 9.37
N ALA A 125 5.15 -7.34 9.07
CA ALA A 125 3.92 -7.02 8.36
C ALA A 125 2.70 -7.48 9.15
N GLN A 126 1.65 -6.66 9.17
CA GLN A 126 0.39 -6.99 9.80
C GLN A 126 -0.31 -8.12 9.04
N ALA A 127 -0.67 -9.19 9.72
CA ALA A 127 -1.40 -10.30 9.13
C ALA A 127 -2.89 -9.96 9.03
N LEU A 128 -3.43 -9.85 7.82
CA LEU A 128 -4.83 -9.51 7.57
C LEU A 128 -5.51 -10.53 6.63
N ARG A 129 -6.82 -10.73 6.84
CA ARG A 129 -7.63 -11.57 5.95
C ARG A 129 -7.71 -10.99 4.54
N TYR A 130 -7.86 -11.88 3.56
CA TYR A 130 -8.15 -11.54 2.17
C TYR A 130 -7.03 -10.77 1.43
N VAL A 131 -5.86 -10.58 2.04
CA VAL A 131 -4.70 -9.95 1.38
C VAL A 131 -4.17 -10.80 0.21
N ASN A 132 -4.34 -12.12 0.25
CA ASN A 132 -3.92 -13.02 -0.84
C ASN A 132 -4.63 -12.68 -2.17
N ILE A 133 -5.90 -12.27 -2.13
CA ILE A 133 -6.64 -11.82 -3.31
C ILE A 133 -5.93 -10.64 -3.98
N LEU A 134 -5.40 -9.70 -3.18
CA LEU A 134 -4.68 -8.51 -3.66
C LEU A 134 -3.30 -8.86 -4.24
N LEU A 135 -2.61 -9.86 -3.66
CA LEU A 135 -1.29 -10.31 -4.10
C LEU A 135 -1.36 -11.12 -5.39
N GLU A 136 -2.36 -11.97 -5.54
CA GLU A 136 -2.48 -12.93 -6.65
C GLU A 136 -3.10 -12.29 -7.91
N ASN A 137 -3.96 -11.28 -7.75
CA ASN A 137 -4.72 -10.67 -8.84
C ASN A 137 -4.29 -9.22 -9.05
N THR A 138 -3.12 -9.03 -9.66
CA THR A 138 -2.50 -7.72 -9.83
C THR A 138 -2.57 -7.19 -11.26
N ARG A 139 -2.49 -5.87 -11.40
CA ARG A 139 -2.22 -5.16 -12.64
C ARG A 139 -0.90 -4.41 -12.49
N GLN A 140 -0.11 -4.43 -13.55
CA GLN A 140 1.13 -3.65 -13.65
C GLN A 140 0.82 -2.27 -14.22
N ILE A 141 1.28 -1.22 -13.52
CA ILE A 141 1.07 0.17 -13.88
C ILE A 141 2.43 0.85 -14.04
N ASN A 142 2.69 1.39 -15.23
CA ASN A 142 3.89 2.17 -15.48
C ASN A 142 3.73 3.54 -14.83
N ILE A 143 4.65 3.88 -13.93
CA ILE A 143 4.74 5.21 -13.34
C ILE A 143 6.02 5.85 -13.85
N GLN A 144 5.88 7.01 -14.48
CA GLN A 144 6.99 7.87 -14.85
C GLN A 144 6.68 9.28 -14.39
N GLU A 145 7.36 9.72 -13.34
CA GLU A 145 7.15 11.04 -12.75
C GLU A 145 8.48 11.68 -12.40
N LYS A 146 8.53 12.99 -12.59
CA LYS A 146 9.61 13.86 -12.14
C LYS A 146 8.97 15.07 -11.50
N LYS A 147 8.99 15.12 -10.17
CA LYS A 147 8.38 16.20 -9.40
C LYS A 147 9.29 16.64 -8.27
N ALA A 148 9.60 17.93 -8.22
CA ALA A 148 10.68 18.47 -7.39
C ALA A 148 12.00 17.69 -7.59
N ALA A 149 12.64 17.25 -6.50
CA ALA A 149 13.86 16.43 -6.53
C ALA A 149 13.57 14.91 -6.66
N ILE A 150 12.30 14.50 -6.69
CA ILE A 150 11.92 13.09 -6.74
C ILE A 150 11.69 12.69 -8.21
N LYS A 151 12.42 11.68 -8.65
CA LYS A 151 12.20 11.01 -9.94
C LYS A 151 11.87 9.55 -9.67
N ILE A 152 10.68 9.12 -10.08
CA ILE A 152 10.27 7.72 -10.06
C ILE A 152 10.02 7.25 -11.48
N THR A 153 10.59 6.11 -11.82
CA THR A 153 10.32 5.42 -13.08
C THR A 153 10.34 3.93 -12.78
N GLY A 154 9.24 3.25 -13.03
CA GLY A 154 9.12 1.83 -12.76
C GLY A 154 7.72 1.28 -12.95
N VAL A 155 7.61 -0.02 -12.79
CA VAL A 155 6.35 -0.76 -12.87
C VAL A 155 5.88 -1.02 -11.44
N VAL A 156 4.76 -0.40 -11.05
CA VAL A 156 4.13 -0.64 -9.76
C VAL A 156 3.02 -1.68 -9.93
N LYS A 157 3.03 -2.72 -9.10
CA LYS A 157 1.90 -3.63 -8.98
C LYS A 157 0.84 -3.00 -8.08
N VAL A 158 -0.39 -2.97 -8.57
CA VAL A 158 -1.60 -2.70 -7.79
C VAL A 158 -2.55 -3.88 -7.98
N PRO A 159 -3.56 -4.08 -7.12
CA PRO A 159 -4.59 -5.07 -7.39
C PRO A 159 -5.28 -4.80 -8.74
N SER A 160 -5.94 -5.79 -9.32
CA SER A 160 -6.93 -5.54 -10.37
C SER A 160 -8.18 -4.88 -9.78
N PRO A 161 -8.97 -4.11 -10.56
CA PRO A 161 -10.20 -3.49 -10.05
C PRO A 161 -11.15 -4.47 -9.37
N ALA A 162 -11.36 -5.66 -9.98
CA ALA A 162 -12.20 -6.70 -9.42
C ALA A 162 -11.66 -7.23 -8.08
N ALA A 163 -10.36 -7.49 -7.98
CA ALA A 163 -9.72 -7.95 -6.74
C ALA A 163 -9.80 -6.88 -5.62
N PHE A 164 -9.60 -5.61 -5.98
CA PHE A 164 -9.73 -4.50 -5.06
C PHE A 164 -11.16 -4.38 -4.53
N ILE A 165 -12.17 -4.36 -5.41
CA ILE A 165 -13.60 -4.31 -5.03
C ILE A 165 -13.95 -5.50 -4.12
N PHE A 166 -13.55 -6.71 -4.51
CA PHE A 166 -13.89 -7.93 -3.78
C PHE A 166 -13.29 -7.93 -2.38
N GLN A 167 -12.01 -7.59 -2.24
CA GLN A 167 -11.36 -7.49 -0.92
C GLN A 167 -11.99 -6.41 -0.04
N LYS A 168 -12.34 -5.25 -0.62
CA LYS A 168 -13.05 -4.19 0.11
C LYS A 168 -14.39 -4.70 0.62
N ALA A 169 -15.18 -5.36 -0.22
CA ALA A 169 -16.47 -5.92 0.16
C ALA A 169 -16.35 -6.95 1.29
N LEU A 170 -15.36 -7.86 1.22
CA LEU A 170 -15.12 -8.89 2.24
C LEU A 170 -14.72 -8.33 3.60
N THR A 171 -14.06 -7.17 3.64
CA THR A 171 -13.59 -6.55 4.89
C THR A 171 -14.55 -5.52 5.48
N LEU A 172 -15.62 -5.16 4.78
CA LEU A 172 -16.62 -4.18 5.25
C LEU A 172 -17.19 -4.48 6.65
N PRO A 173 -17.56 -5.73 7.00
CA PRO A 173 -18.17 -6.02 8.32
C PRO A 173 -17.26 -5.65 9.50
N GLU A 174 -15.94 -5.75 9.30
CA GLU A 174 -14.93 -5.54 10.34
C GLU A 174 -14.44 -4.09 10.40
N ARG A 175 -14.66 -3.28 9.35
CA ARG A 175 -14.08 -1.94 9.18
C ARG A 175 -15.04 -0.80 9.53
N ARG A 176 -15.78 -0.88 10.64
CA ARG A 176 -16.87 0.06 11.01
C ARG A 176 -16.54 1.55 10.83
N SER A 177 -15.34 2.00 11.21
CA SER A 177 -14.93 3.41 11.08
C SER A 177 -14.50 3.83 9.66
N LYS A 178 -14.16 2.86 8.79
CA LYS A 178 -13.70 3.08 7.41
C LYS A 178 -14.73 2.63 6.35
N GLN A 179 -15.88 2.08 6.75
CA GLN A 179 -16.93 1.56 5.88
C GLN A 179 -17.38 2.54 4.79
N ALA A 180 -17.68 3.80 5.14
CA ALA A 180 -18.13 4.79 4.17
C ALA A 180 -17.08 5.03 3.07
N LYS A 181 -15.79 5.07 3.45
CA LYS A 181 -14.67 5.22 2.52
C LYS A 181 -14.49 3.99 1.64
N ASP A 182 -14.60 2.79 2.21
CA ASP A 182 -14.49 1.53 1.44
C ASP A 182 -15.68 1.33 0.49
N LEU A 183 -16.90 1.66 0.90
CA LEU A 183 -18.09 1.66 0.04
C LEU A 183 -17.99 2.69 -1.09
N TYR A 184 -17.48 3.89 -0.78
CA TYR A 184 -17.21 4.91 -1.79
C TYR A 184 -16.26 4.38 -2.86
N TYR A 185 -15.17 3.73 -2.45
CA TYR A 185 -14.22 3.16 -3.41
C TYR A 185 -14.85 2.06 -4.27
N ILE A 186 -15.68 1.19 -3.69
CA ILE A 186 -16.40 0.17 -4.45
C ILE A 186 -17.31 0.83 -5.50
N PHE A 187 -18.14 1.78 -5.06
CA PHE A 187 -19.06 2.51 -5.95
C PHE A 187 -18.30 3.22 -7.07
N ASP A 188 -17.26 3.97 -6.72
CA ASP A 188 -16.46 4.75 -7.65
C ASP A 188 -15.82 3.87 -8.74
N LEU A 189 -15.22 2.74 -8.36
CA LEU A 189 -14.63 1.84 -9.35
C LEU A 189 -15.68 1.18 -10.24
N ILE A 190 -16.81 0.73 -9.68
CA ILE A 190 -17.89 0.12 -10.47
C ILE A 190 -18.46 1.10 -11.50
N ASP A 191 -18.61 2.37 -11.13
CA ASP A 191 -19.09 3.42 -12.04
C ASP A 191 -18.05 3.83 -13.11
N SER A 192 -16.78 3.43 -12.91
CA SER A 192 -15.63 3.84 -13.73
C SER A 192 -15.12 2.75 -14.69
N THR A 193 -15.65 1.53 -14.60
CA THR A 193 -15.27 0.36 -15.42
C THR A 193 -16.43 -0.12 -16.26
#